data_AF-A0A7Y2YHZ3-F1
#
_entry.id   AF-A0A7Y2YHZ3-F1
#
_cell.length_a   1.000
_cell.length_b   1.000
_cell.length_c   1.000
_cell.angle_alpha   90.00
_cell.angle_beta   90.00
_cell.angle_gamma   90.00
#
_symmetry.space_group_name_H-M   'P 1'
#
loop_
_entity.id
_entity.type
_entity.pdbx_description
1 polymer ?
#
loop_
_entity_poly.entity_id
_entity_poly.type
_entity_poly.pdbx_seq_one_letter_code
_entity_poly.pdbx_strand_id
1 'polypeptide(L)'
;MQIKETKVLYDAIIVGSGAGGGMSAKVLADAGLKIAVVEAGPYFDPADPKQMTQLKWPYESPRRGAGTSRAFGEFDMAYGGWEIEGEPYTQKDDTNFWWFRSHMLGGRTNHWGRISLRFGPKDFKHKDVDGLGDNWPIGYEDVKPYYDKVDKLIGVFGTNEGLPNDPDGFFLPPPKPRLHELFYIKGARNLNIPVIPSRMSMLTKKINNDRGVCFYCGQCARSCQVYADFSSG
;
A
#
# COMPACT_ATOMS: atom_id res chain seq x y z
N MET A 1 30.15 -2.32 19.93
CA MET A 1 29.28 -2.99 18.93
C MET A 1 30.00 -4.25 18.48
N GLN A 2 29.54 -5.43 18.93
CA GLN A 2 30.14 -6.71 18.57
C GLN A 2 29.37 -7.24 17.35
N ILE A 3 30.00 -7.26 16.18
CA ILE A 3 29.39 -7.81 14.97
C ILE A 3 29.22 -9.31 15.21
N LYS A 4 27.98 -9.79 15.25
CA LYS A 4 27.70 -11.23 15.33
C LYS A 4 27.95 -11.82 13.94
N GLU A 5 29.08 -12.49 13.76
CA GLU A 5 29.37 -13.20 12.52
C GLU A 5 28.45 -14.42 12.39
N THR A 6 27.71 -14.48 11.27
CA THR A 6 26.94 -15.66 10.87
C THR A 6 27.72 -16.42 9.81
N LYS A 7 27.73 -17.75 9.90
CA LYS A 7 28.29 -18.61 8.85
C LYS A 7 27.35 -18.78 7.65
N VAL A 8 26.12 -18.28 7.76
CA VAL A 8 25.12 -18.37 6.69
C VAL A 8 25.47 -17.36 5.60
N LEU A 9 25.78 -17.87 4.41
CA LEU A 9 25.96 -17.08 3.21
C LEU A 9 24.60 -16.85 2.54
N TYR A 10 24.32 -15.60 2.20
CA TYR A 10 23.15 -15.17 1.45
C TYR A 10 23.58 -14.69 0.07
N ASP A 11 22.76 -14.93 -0.94
CA ASP A 11 22.97 -14.47 -2.31
C ASP A 11 22.62 -12.98 -2.46
N ALA A 12 21.67 -12.50 -1.65
CA ALA A 12 21.29 -11.09 -1.62
C ALA A 12 20.84 -10.65 -0.23
N ILE A 13 21.10 -9.38 0.08
CA ILE A 13 20.59 -8.70 1.28
C ILE A 13 19.65 -7.58 0.83
N ILE A 14 18.43 -7.58 1.36
CA ILE A 14 17.41 -6.57 1.13
C ILE A 14 17.27 -5.75 2.41
N VAL A 15 17.47 -4.44 2.30
CA VAL A 15 17.32 -3.51 3.42
C VAL A 15 15.94 -2.86 3.35
N GLY A 16 15.09 -3.15 4.33
CA GLY A 16 13.70 -2.73 4.43
C GLY A 16 12.73 -3.75 3.83
N SER A 17 11.62 -3.99 4.53
CA SER A 17 10.59 -4.96 4.15
C SER A 17 9.31 -4.33 3.56
N GLY A 18 9.36 -3.03 3.23
CA GLY A 18 8.26 -2.30 2.59
C GLY A 18 7.95 -2.77 1.16
N ALA A 19 7.10 -2.03 0.44
CA ALA A 19 6.62 -2.42 -0.88
C ALA A 19 7.73 -2.88 -1.85
N GLY A 20 8.82 -2.11 -1.97
CA GLY A 20 9.95 -2.49 -2.82
C GLY A 20 10.67 -3.74 -2.32
N GLY A 21 11.08 -3.75 -1.04
CA GLY A 21 11.83 -4.84 -0.45
C GLY A 21 11.08 -6.16 -0.40
N GLY A 22 9.80 -6.16 -0.02
CA GLY A 22 8.97 -7.37 0.00
C GLY A 22 8.72 -7.93 -1.41
N MET A 23 8.52 -7.06 -2.42
CA MET A 23 8.35 -7.51 -3.80
C MET A 23 9.66 -8.06 -4.39
N SER A 24 10.80 -7.41 -4.11
CA SER A 24 12.12 -7.93 -4.46
C SER A 24 12.39 -9.27 -3.76
N ALA A 25 12.07 -9.39 -2.48
CA ALA A 25 12.22 -10.60 -1.71
C ALA A 25 11.44 -11.75 -2.34
N LYS A 26 10.17 -11.51 -2.69
CA LYS A 26 9.35 -12.48 -3.40
C LYS A 26 9.99 -12.94 -4.71
N VAL A 27 10.40 -12.01 -5.57
CA VAL A 27 10.96 -12.35 -6.89
C VAL A 27 12.26 -13.15 -6.76
N LEU A 28 13.15 -12.74 -5.86
CA LEU A 28 14.44 -13.42 -5.65
C LEU A 28 14.27 -14.79 -4.98
N ALA A 29 13.38 -14.90 -3.98
CA ALA A 29 13.09 -16.16 -3.31
C ALA A 29 12.39 -17.17 -4.23
N ASP A 30 11.41 -16.73 -5.04
CA ASP A 30 10.75 -17.57 -6.04
C ASP A 30 11.76 -18.09 -7.11
N ALA A 31 12.84 -17.35 -7.36
CA ALA A 31 13.95 -17.76 -8.21
C ALA A 31 14.95 -18.72 -7.53
N GLY A 32 14.72 -19.06 -6.25
CA GLY A 32 15.54 -20.01 -5.49
C GLY A 32 16.75 -19.41 -4.76
N LEU A 33 16.87 -18.08 -4.72
CA LEU A 33 17.99 -17.40 -4.04
C LEU A 33 17.78 -17.38 -2.52
N LYS A 34 18.87 -17.53 -1.77
CA LYS A 34 18.91 -17.34 -0.33
C LYS A 34 19.03 -15.87 -0.02
N ILE A 35 17.95 -15.27 0.48
CA ILE A 35 17.89 -13.84 0.78
C ILE A 35 17.86 -13.58 2.28
N ALA A 36 18.51 -12.51 2.71
CA ALA A 36 18.32 -11.91 4.02
C ALA A 36 17.53 -10.62 3.87
N VAL A 37 16.41 -10.49 4.58
CA VAL A 37 15.67 -9.23 4.69
C VAL A 37 15.99 -8.61 6.05
N VAL A 38 16.47 -7.38 6.05
CA VAL A 38 16.81 -6.63 7.25
C VAL A 38 15.78 -5.52 7.42
N GLU A 39 14.96 -5.61 8.46
CA GLU A 39 13.96 -4.61 8.82
C GLU A 39 14.39 -3.90 10.11
N ALA A 40 14.25 -2.57 10.14
CA ALA A 40 14.61 -1.75 11.30
C ALA A 40 13.54 -1.83 12.39
N GLY A 41 12.28 -2.02 11.99
CA GLY A 41 11.15 -2.18 12.90
C GLY A 41 10.97 -3.59 13.47
N PRO A 42 9.99 -3.75 14.39
CA PRO A 42 9.66 -5.05 14.95
C PRO A 42 8.96 -5.94 13.91
N TYR A 43 8.95 -7.24 14.22
CA TYR A 43 8.03 -8.18 13.58
C TYR A 43 6.57 -7.73 13.80
N PHE A 44 5.75 -7.89 12.77
CA PHE A 44 4.37 -7.47 12.78
C PHE A 44 3.49 -8.45 12.03
N ASP A 45 2.36 -8.80 12.62
CA ASP A 45 1.29 -9.57 12.01
C ASP A 45 -0.07 -8.98 12.44
N PRO A 46 -0.89 -8.47 11.51
CA PRO A 46 -2.19 -7.90 11.85
C PRO A 46 -3.20 -8.93 12.41
N ALA A 47 -2.95 -10.23 12.26
CA ALA A 47 -3.79 -11.28 12.84
C ALA A 47 -3.30 -11.80 14.19
N ASP A 48 -2.10 -11.43 14.65
CA ASP A 48 -1.62 -11.82 15.98
C ASP A 48 -2.54 -11.18 17.04
N PRO A 49 -3.24 -11.97 17.88
CA PRO A 49 -4.15 -11.44 18.91
C PRO A 49 -3.47 -10.48 19.90
N LYS A 50 -2.14 -10.57 20.06
CA LYS A 50 -1.36 -9.66 20.92
C LYS A 50 -1.17 -8.29 20.29
N GLN A 51 -1.11 -8.20 18.96
CA GLN A 51 -0.87 -6.96 18.23
C GLN A 51 -2.16 -6.34 17.69
N MET A 52 -3.11 -7.17 17.25
CA MET A 52 -4.33 -6.78 16.56
C MET A 52 -5.14 -5.71 17.31
N THR A 53 -5.52 -4.64 16.62
CA THR A 53 -6.47 -3.61 17.11
C THR A 53 -7.73 -3.51 16.26
N GLN A 54 -7.76 -4.14 15.09
CA GLN A 54 -8.95 -4.25 14.27
C GLN A 54 -10.06 -4.95 15.07
N LEU A 55 -11.28 -4.45 14.96
CA LEU A 55 -12.48 -4.88 15.69
C LEU A 55 -12.46 -4.69 17.22
N LYS A 56 -11.38 -4.15 17.80
CA LYS A 56 -11.39 -3.75 19.22
C LYS A 56 -12.32 -2.57 19.46
N TRP A 57 -13.04 -2.64 20.57
CA TRP A 57 -13.93 -1.61 21.08
C TRP A 57 -13.18 -0.56 21.89
N PRO A 58 -13.68 0.69 21.95
CA PRO A 58 -13.06 1.76 22.74
C PRO A 58 -12.80 1.42 24.21
N TYR A 59 -13.65 0.61 24.84
CA TYR A 59 -13.49 0.20 26.25
C TYR A 59 -12.35 -0.79 26.47
N GLU A 60 -11.84 -1.43 25.41
CA GLU A 60 -10.68 -2.33 25.46
C GLU A 60 -9.35 -1.57 25.38
N SER A 61 -9.36 -0.28 25.01
CA SER A 61 -8.18 0.57 25.17
C SER A 61 -7.97 0.89 26.66
N PRO A 62 -6.71 0.87 27.16
CA PRO A 62 -6.39 1.38 28.50
C PRO A 62 -6.86 2.82 28.73
N ARG A 63 -6.98 3.62 27.66
CA ARG A 63 -7.49 4.99 27.69
C ARG A 63 -9.02 5.08 27.75
N ARG A 64 -9.75 3.96 27.60
CA ARG A 64 -11.23 3.88 27.63
C ARG A 64 -11.93 4.92 26.74
N GLY A 65 -11.38 5.19 25.56
CA GLY A 65 -11.91 6.19 24.62
C GLY A 65 -11.49 7.64 24.88
N ALA A 66 -10.62 7.91 25.86
CA ALA A 66 -9.98 9.22 25.99
C ALA A 66 -9.07 9.53 24.79
N GLY A 67 -8.83 10.82 24.54
CA GLY A 67 -7.99 11.29 23.43
C GLY A 67 -6.57 10.71 23.45
N THR A 68 -5.92 10.70 22.29
CA THR A 68 -4.56 10.14 22.10
C THR A 68 -3.70 11.14 21.31
N SER A 69 -2.39 11.07 21.48
CA SER A 69 -1.42 11.84 20.69
C SER A 69 -1.04 11.16 19.36
N ARG A 70 -1.55 9.94 19.12
CA ARG A 70 -1.28 9.20 17.88
C ARG A 70 -1.98 9.85 16.69
N ALA A 71 -1.25 10.00 15.59
CA ALA A 71 -1.68 10.72 14.39
C ALA A 71 -3.01 10.22 13.80
N PHE A 72 -3.27 8.91 13.84
CA PHE A 72 -4.46 8.29 13.24
C PHE A 72 -5.38 7.63 14.28
N GLY A 73 -5.28 8.08 15.53
CA GLY A 73 -6.10 7.60 16.63
C GLY A 73 -5.52 6.38 17.35
N GLU A 74 -6.19 6.00 18.42
CA GLU A 74 -5.65 5.09 19.44
C GLU A 74 -5.35 3.69 18.88
N PHE A 75 -6.20 3.22 17.99
CA PHE A 75 -6.14 1.88 17.41
C PHE A 75 -5.37 1.80 16.09
N ASP A 76 -4.75 2.89 15.63
CA ASP A 76 -3.79 2.81 14.53
C ASP A 76 -2.73 1.72 14.84
N MET A 77 -2.18 1.03 13.84
CA MET A 77 -1.16 -0.01 14.07
C MET A 77 0.20 0.35 13.48
N ALA A 78 0.39 1.60 13.07
CA ALA A 78 1.68 2.05 12.58
C ALA A 78 2.67 2.16 13.75
N TYR A 79 3.76 1.41 13.66
CA TYR A 79 4.97 1.70 14.44
C TYR A 79 5.76 2.77 13.71
N GLY A 80 5.93 3.93 14.34
CA GLY A 80 6.51 5.11 13.72
C GLY A 80 5.56 6.30 13.78
N GLY A 81 5.74 7.25 12.88
CA GLY A 81 5.02 8.52 12.94
C GLY A 81 5.55 9.53 11.95
N TRP A 82 5.14 10.78 12.15
CA TRP A 82 5.73 11.94 11.48
C TRP A 82 7.16 12.16 11.95
N GLU A 83 7.37 12.09 13.26
CA GLU A 83 8.70 12.19 13.88
C GLU A 83 9.11 10.83 14.43
N ILE A 84 10.37 10.46 14.22
CA ILE A 84 10.97 9.25 14.76
C ILE A 84 12.22 9.67 15.53
N GLU A 85 12.30 9.26 16.79
CA GLU A 85 13.44 9.56 17.66
C GLU A 85 14.74 9.04 17.05
N GLY A 86 15.75 9.89 16.97
CA GLY A 86 17.05 9.55 16.37
C GLY A 86 17.09 9.58 14.83
N GLU A 87 15.95 9.78 14.16
CA GLU A 87 15.86 9.84 12.69
C GLU A 87 15.11 11.09 12.19
N PRO A 88 15.62 12.31 12.46
CA PRO A 88 14.98 13.53 11.97
C PRO A 88 15.04 13.61 10.44
N TYR A 89 14.04 14.26 9.83
CA TYR A 89 14.14 14.75 8.46
C TYR A 89 14.21 16.28 8.48
N THR A 90 14.96 16.86 7.55
CA THR A 90 15.15 18.30 7.46
C THR A 90 14.22 18.93 6.43
N GLN A 91 13.74 20.13 6.72
CA GLN A 91 13.11 21.01 5.75
C GLN A 91 14.18 21.99 5.22
N LYS A 92 14.05 22.42 3.96
CA LYS A 92 14.90 23.47 3.40
C LYS A 92 14.14 24.78 3.40
N ASP A 93 14.76 25.86 3.87
CA ASP A 93 14.15 27.20 3.93
C ASP A 93 12.75 27.13 4.61
N ASP A 94 11.74 27.83 4.09
CA ASP A 94 10.36 27.83 4.59
C ASP A 94 9.48 26.72 3.99
N THR A 95 10.07 25.60 3.56
CA THR A 95 9.29 24.51 2.96
C THR A 95 8.51 23.72 4.01
N ASN A 96 7.20 23.56 3.77
CA ASN A 96 6.35 22.69 4.57
C ASN A 96 6.43 21.25 4.04
N PHE A 97 7.26 20.40 4.66
CA PHE A 97 7.39 18.99 4.30
C PHE A 97 7.07 18.07 5.48
N TRP A 98 6.26 17.05 5.24
CA TRP A 98 5.80 16.10 6.26
C TRP A 98 6.03 14.69 5.76
N TRP A 99 6.72 13.88 6.58
CA TRP A 99 7.07 12.52 6.17
C TRP A 99 6.68 11.48 7.21
N PHE A 100 5.48 10.92 7.03
CA PHE A 100 5.05 9.77 7.82
C PHE A 100 5.85 8.53 7.43
N ARG A 101 6.44 7.86 8.42
CA ARG A 101 7.24 6.64 8.24
C ARG A 101 6.73 5.54 9.16
N SER A 102 6.66 4.32 8.63
CA SER A 102 6.32 3.12 9.42
C SER A 102 7.54 2.19 9.47
N HIS A 103 8.07 1.98 10.67
CA HIS A 103 9.19 1.10 10.98
C HIS A 103 8.64 -0.18 11.58
N MET A 104 8.33 -1.14 10.71
CA MET A 104 7.72 -2.43 11.05
C MET A 104 7.83 -3.36 9.85
N LEU A 105 7.72 -4.67 10.06
CA LEU A 105 7.59 -5.63 8.97
C LEU A 105 6.47 -5.22 7.99
N GLY A 106 6.77 -5.16 6.69
CA GLY A 106 5.86 -4.68 5.64
C GLY A 106 5.84 -3.15 5.45
N GLY A 107 6.44 -2.40 6.38
CA GLY A 107 6.52 -0.95 6.35
C GLY A 107 5.16 -0.27 6.18
N ARG A 108 5.11 0.78 5.35
CA ARG A 108 3.90 1.59 5.12
C ARG A 108 2.77 0.84 4.38
N THR A 109 3.03 -0.34 3.81
CA THR A 109 1.99 -1.12 3.12
C THR A 109 0.92 -1.66 4.08
N ASN A 110 1.18 -1.66 5.39
CA ASN A 110 0.18 -1.97 6.41
C ASN A 110 -0.91 -0.88 6.57
N HIS A 111 -0.65 0.36 6.11
CA HIS A 111 -1.45 1.55 6.46
C HIS A 111 -1.77 2.49 5.28
N TRP A 112 -1.23 2.24 4.08
CA TRP A 112 -1.45 3.07 2.88
C TRP A 112 -2.91 3.14 2.40
N GLY A 113 -3.20 3.98 1.41
CA GLY A 113 -4.56 4.11 0.86
C GLY A 113 -5.03 2.90 0.05
N ARG A 114 -4.16 1.93 -0.28
CA ARG A 114 -4.40 0.79 -1.19
C ARG A 114 -4.75 1.20 -2.62
N ILE A 115 -4.81 2.50 -2.94
CA ILE A 115 -5.00 3.02 -4.30
C ILE A 115 -3.82 2.54 -5.16
N SER A 116 -4.13 1.86 -6.26
CA SER A 116 -3.16 1.19 -7.12
C SER A 116 -3.44 1.55 -8.56
N LEU A 117 -3.01 2.77 -8.92
CA LEU A 117 -3.15 3.32 -10.26
C LEU A 117 -1.92 2.99 -11.09
N ARG A 118 -2.13 2.77 -12.38
CA ARG A 118 -1.07 2.65 -13.36
C ARG A 118 -0.75 4.03 -13.92
N PHE A 119 0.52 4.34 -14.08
CA PHE A 119 0.92 5.44 -14.96
C PHE A 119 0.56 5.09 -16.40
N GLY A 120 0.04 6.06 -17.15
CA GLY A 120 -0.24 5.96 -18.57
C GLY A 120 0.92 6.41 -19.45
N PRO A 121 0.80 6.26 -20.79
CA PRO A 121 1.84 6.63 -21.74
C PRO A 121 2.31 8.08 -21.64
N LYS A 122 1.41 9.02 -21.30
CA LYS A 122 1.75 10.44 -21.16
C LYS A 122 2.53 10.72 -19.88
N ASP A 123 2.32 9.95 -18.81
CA ASP A 123 3.05 10.14 -17.55
C ASP A 123 4.53 9.81 -17.72
N PHE A 124 4.87 8.82 -18.57
CA PHE A 124 6.25 8.49 -18.90
C PHE A 124 6.91 9.51 -19.85
N LYS A 125 6.12 10.28 -20.60
CA LYS A 125 6.57 11.25 -21.61
C LYS A 125 6.05 12.66 -21.33
N HIS A 126 6.00 13.04 -20.05
CA HIS A 126 5.33 14.26 -19.60
C HIS A 126 5.93 15.53 -20.21
N LYS A 127 7.27 15.59 -20.31
CA LYS A 127 7.98 16.72 -20.94
C LYS A 127 7.57 16.93 -22.39
N ASP A 128 7.31 15.86 -23.14
CA ASP A 128 6.85 15.97 -24.53
C ASP A 128 5.39 16.45 -24.62
N VAL A 129 4.61 16.32 -23.54
CA VAL A 129 3.19 16.68 -23.49
C VAL A 129 2.99 18.14 -23.13
N ASP A 130 3.67 18.66 -22.10
CA ASP A 130 3.48 20.02 -21.61
C ASP A 130 4.77 20.85 -21.43
N GLY A 131 5.93 20.26 -21.73
CA GLY A 131 7.24 20.91 -21.59
C GLY A 131 7.81 20.89 -20.17
N LEU A 132 7.12 20.31 -19.18
CA LEU A 132 7.52 20.30 -17.78
C LEU A 132 8.18 18.98 -17.37
N GLY A 133 9.14 19.07 -16.44
CA GLY A 133 9.86 17.92 -15.91
C GLY A 133 10.72 17.22 -16.96
N ASP A 134 10.89 15.90 -16.79
CA ASP A 134 11.68 15.06 -17.68
C ASP A 134 10.93 13.82 -18.11
N ASN A 135 11.24 13.35 -19.32
CA ASN A 135 10.76 12.08 -19.81
C ASN A 135 11.51 10.94 -19.13
N TRP A 136 10.78 9.88 -18.80
CA TRP A 136 11.39 8.64 -18.37
C TRP A 136 12.15 8.00 -19.54
N PRO A 137 13.27 7.30 -19.27
CA PRO A 137 14.02 6.57 -20.29
C PRO A 137 13.31 5.30 -20.79
N ILE A 138 12.17 4.95 -20.18
CA ILE A 138 11.28 3.86 -20.55
C ILE A 138 9.89 4.40 -20.90
N GLY A 139 9.04 3.57 -21.49
CA GLY A 139 7.64 3.86 -21.78
C GLY A 139 6.67 2.94 -21.05
N TYR A 140 5.37 3.21 -21.20
CA TYR A 140 4.31 2.38 -20.64
C TYR A 140 4.41 0.92 -21.09
N GLU A 141 4.74 0.67 -22.36
CA GLU A 141 4.86 -0.69 -22.90
C GLU A 141 5.98 -1.51 -22.25
N ASP A 142 7.04 -0.87 -21.76
CA ASP A 142 8.12 -1.56 -21.04
C ASP A 142 7.66 -2.07 -19.67
N VAL A 143 6.81 -1.28 -19.00
CA VAL A 143 6.32 -1.60 -17.64
C VAL A 143 5.01 -2.37 -17.63
N LYS A 144 4.23 -2.31 -18.71
CA LYS A 144 2.91 -2.94 -18.82
C LYS A 144 2.92 -4.43 -18.42
N PRO A 145 3.87 -5.28 -18.87
CA PRO A 145 3.91 -6.67 -18.44
C PRO A 145 4.10 -6.84 -16.94
N TYR A 146 4.77 -5.89 -16.27
CA TYR A 146 4.98 -5.91 -14.83
C TYR A 146 3.74 -5.41 -14.07
N TYR A 147 3.07 -4.37 -14.56
CA TYR A 147 1.76 -3.98 -14.03
C TYR A 147 0.75 -5.12 -14.12
N ASP A 148 0.70 -5.82 -15.26
CA ASP A 148 -0.19 -6.97 -15.45
C ASP A 148 0.07 -8.12 -14.46
N LYS A 149 1.34 -8.35 -14.10
CA LYS A 149 1.71 -9.31 -13.05
C LYS A 149 1.29 -8.83 -11.66
N VAL A 150 1.56 -7.57 -11.36
CA VAL A 150 1.27 -6.95 -10.06
C VAL A 150 -0.23 -6.95 -9.79
N ASP A 151 -1.07 -6.54 -10.74
CA ASP A 151 -2.54 -6.52 -10.58
C ASP A 151 -3.11 -7.85 -10.09
N LYS A 152 -2.63 -8.96 -10.69
CA LYS A 152 -3.05 -10.32 -10.35
C LYS A 152 -2.49 -10.77 -9.00
N LEU A 153 -1.25 -10.39 -8.71
CA LEU A 153 -0.56 -10.77 -7.49
C LEU A 153 -1.19 -10.10 -6.25
N ILE A 154 -1.38 -8.78 -6.32
CA ILE A 154 -1.85 -7.99 -5.17
C ILE A 154 -3.37 -7.93 -5.10
N GLY A 155 -4.06 -8.30 -6.19
CA GLY A 155 -5.51 -8.34 -6.27
C GLY A 155 -6.12 -6.95 -6.22
N VAL A 156 -6.17 -6.31 -7.37
CA VAL A 156 -6.74 -4.97 -7.52
C VAL A 156 -8.21 -5.10 -7.93
N PHE A 157 -9.15 -4.43 -7.26
CA PHE A 157 -10.50 -4.27 -7.79
C PHE A 157 -10.62 -3.01 -8.64
N GLY A 158 -11.54 -2.98 -9.60
CA GLY A 158 -11.73 -1.83 -10.50
C GLY A 158 -12.56 -2.20 -11.73
N THR A 159 -12.64 -1.29 -12.70
CA THR A 159 -13.26 -1.52 -14.01
C THR A 159 -12.33 -1.08 -15.13
N ASN A 160 -12.65 -1.51 -16.36
CA ASN A 160 -11.91 -1.21 -17.56
C ASN A 160 -12.71 -0.21 -18.40
N GLU A 161 -12.11 0.94 -18.69
CA GLU A 161 -12.73 2.06 -19.37
C GLU A 161 -12.09 2.40 -20.71
N GLY A 162 -10.94 1.78 -21.03
CA GLY A 162 -10.18 2.08 -22.24
C GLY A 162 -9.58 3.49 -22.23
N LEU A 163 -9.33 4.06 -21.03
CA LEU A 163 -8.76 5.40 -20.90
C LEU A 163 -7.28 5.40 -21.32
N PRO A 164 -6.83 6.33 -22.20
CA PRO A 164 -5.46 6.35 -22.67
C PRO A 164 -4.42 6.54 -21.58
N ASN A 165 -4.67 7.44 -20.61
CA ASN A 165 -3.69 7.80 -19.57
C ASN A 165 -4.10 7.37 -18.16
N ASP A 166 -5.04 6.43 -18.07
CA ASP A 166 -5.38 5.67 -16.86
C ASP A 166 -5.59 4.21 -17.29
N PRO A 167 -4.54 3.53 -17.78
CA PRO A 167 -4.71 2.29 -18.54
C PRO A 167 -5.38 1.18 -17.75
N ASP A 168 -6.17 0.40 -18.46
CA ASP A 168 -6.85 -0.78 -17.92
C ASP A 168 -5.88 -1.86 -17.42
N GLY A 169 -6.41 -2.80 -16.65
CA GLY A 169 -5.63 -3.85 -16.01
C GLY A 169 -6.42 -5.13 -15.76
N PHE A 170 -5.94 -5.92 -14.81
CA PHE A 170 -6.57 -7.17 -14.38
C PHE A 170 -7.28 -6.96 -13.06
N PHE A 171 -8.56 -6.60 -13.14
CA PHE A 171 -9.32 -6.21 -11.96
C PHE A 171 -10.28 -7.28 -11.46
N LEU A 172 -10.37 -7.39 -10.15
CA LEU A 172 -11.49 -8.00 -9.45
C LEU A 172 -12.72 -7.10 -9.56
N PRO A 173 -13.95 -7.66 -9.47
CA PRO A 173 -15.16 -6.83 -9.48
C PRO A 173 -15.14 -5.81 -8.33
N PRO A 174 -15.45 -4.54 -8.59
CA PRO A 174 -15.48 -3.52 -7.56
C PRO A 174 -16.65 -3.77 -6.60
N PRO A 175 -16.57 -3.28 -5.35
CA PRO A 175 -17.74 -3.24 -4.48
C PRO A 175 -18.84 -2.39 -5.10
N LYS A 176 -20.09 -2.69 -4.73
CA LYS A 176 -21.21 -1.83 -5.12
C LYS A 176 -21.04 -0.44 -4.49
N PRO A 177 -21.35 0.65 -5.23
CA PRO A 177 -21.29 1.99 -4.68
C PRO A 177 -22.23 2.15 -3.48
N ARG A 178 -21.77 2.90 -2.49
CA ARG A 178 -22.52 3.28 -1.30
C ARG A 178 -23.54 4.37 -1.64
N LEU A 179 -24.47 4.62 -0.72
CA LEU A 179 -25.58 5.55 -0.94
C LEU A 179 -25.09 6.95 -1.36
N HIS A 180 -24.10 7.53 -0.66
CA HIS A 180 -23.55 8.85 -1.01
C HIS A 180 -22.84 8.84 -2.36
N GLU A 181 -22.29 7.71 -2.79
CA GLU A 181 -21.64 7.55 -4.08
C GLU A 181 -22.64 7.57 -5.22
N LEU A 182 -23.80 6.93 -5.02
CA LEU A 182 -24.92 6.99 -5.97
C LEU A 182 -25.41 8.43 -6.20
N PHE A 183 -25.40 9.28 -5.18
CA PHE A 183 -25.82 10.68 -5.30
C PHE A 183 -24.92 11.48 -6.24
N TYR A 184 -23.59 11.46 -6.04
CA TYR A 184 -22.69 12.20 -6.93
C TYR A 184 -22.54 11.54 -8.30
N ILE A 185 -22.65 10.21 -8.42
CA ILE A 185 -22.69 9.51 -9.71
C ILE A 185 -23.88 10.01 -10.54
N LYS A 186 -25.06 10.17 -9.93
CA LYS A 186 -26.25 10.71 -10.61
C LYS A 186 -26.00 12.14 -11.12
N GLY A 187 -25.40 13.00 -10.30
CA GLY A 187 -25.06 14.37 -10.69
C GLY A 187 -24.03 14.41 -11.83
N ALA A 188 -22.96 13.63 -11.73
CA ALA A 188 -21.89 13.57 -12.72
C ALA A 188 -22.40 13.08 -14.09
N ARG A 189 -23.31 12.09 -14.10
CA ARG A 189 -23.96 11.61 -15.34
C ARG A 189 -24.73 12.72 -16.06
N ASN A 190 -25.43 13.59 -15.34
CA ASN A 190 -26.15 14.72 -15.94
C ASN A 190 -25.20 15.76 -16.57
N LEU A 191 -23.92 15.75 -16.16
CA LEU A 191 -22.88 16.65 -16.66
C LEU A 191 -21.93 15.96 -17.66
N ASN A 192 -22.21 14.71 -18.05
CA ASN A 192 -21.32 13.87 -18.86
C ASN A 192 -19.90 13.73 -18.28
N ILE A 193 -19.76 13.78 -16.95
CA ILE A 193 -18.50 13.53 -16.26
C ILE A 193 -18.43 12.03 -15.91
N PRO A 194 -17.45 11.28 -16.44
CA PRO A 194 -17.31 9.87 -16.13
C PRO A 194 -16.91 9.70 -14.65
N VAL A 195 -17.55 8.75 -13.99
CA VAL A 195 -17.22 8.35 -12.62
C VAL A 195 -17.00 6.84 -12.62
N ILE A 196 -15.79 6.45 -12.24
CA ILE A 196 -15.33 5.08 -12.23
C ILE A 196 -15.03 4.66 -10.79
N PRO A 197 -15.19 3.38 -10.42
CA PRO A 197 -14.71 2.89 -9.14
C PRO A 197 -13.20 3.10 -9.02
N SER A 198 -12.75 3.41 -7.81
CA SER A 198 -11.30 3.47 -7.54
C SER A 198 -10.65 2.11 -7.83
N ARG A 199 -9.37 2.14 -8.24
CA ARG A 199 -8.57 0.93 -8.41
C ARG A 199 -7.76 0.71 -7.15
N MET A 200 -8.12 -0.32 -6.37
CA MET A 200 -7.52 -0.54 -5.06
C MET A 200 -7.11 -2.00 -4.84
N SER A 201 -5.97 -2.19 -4.19
CA SER A 201 -5.41 -3.49 -3.80
C SER A 201 -6.13 -4.10 -2.60
N MET A 202 -7.40 -4.45 -2.80
CA MET A 202 -8.27 -5.08 -1.82
C MET A 202 -9.06 -6.22 -2.47
N LEU A 203 -9.05 -7.39 -1.85
CA LEU A 203 -9.68 -8.58 -2.37
C LEU A 203 -11.19 -8.52 -2.18
N THR A 204 -11.93 -8.33 -3.28
CA THR A 204 -13.39 -8.53 -3.34
C THR A 204 -13.77 -9.97 -3.68
N LYS A 205 -12.79 -10.77 -4.09
CA LYS A 205 -12.87 -12.23 -4.31
C LYS A 205 -11.56 -12.88 -3.88
N LYS A 206 -11.64 -14.16 -3.52
CA LYS A 206 -10.47 -14.97 -3.16
C LYS A 206 -9.58 -15.16 -4.41
N ILE A 207 -8.27 -14.93 -4.28
CA ILE A 207 -7.29 -15.14 -5.35
C ILE A 207 -6.26 -16.24 -5.02
N ASN A 208 -6.09 -16.57 -3.75
CA ASN A 208 -5.21 -17.63 -3.23
C ASN A 208 -5.74 -18.10 -1.86
N ASN A 209 -5.05 -19.05 -1.21
CA ASN A 209 -5.48 -19.59 0.08
C ASN A 209 -5.01 -18.80 1.30
N ASP A 210 -4.03 -17.90 1.12
CA ASP A 210 -3.37 -17.20 2.22
C ASP A 210 -4.11 -15.89 2.59
N ARG A 211 -4.85 -15.31 1.64
CA ARG A 211 -5.53 -14.03 1.81
C ARG A 211 -7.05 -14.20 1.85
N GLY A 212 -7.67 -13.55 2.82
CA GLY A 212 -9.12 -13.47 2.98
C GLY A 212 -9.78 -12.49 2.00
N VAL A 213 -11.10 -12.38 2.09
CA VAL A 213 -11.91 -11.45 1.30
C VAL A 213 -12.34 -10.28 2.18
N CYS A 214 -12.33 -9.07 1.63
CA CYS A 214 -12.74 -7.87 2.32
C CYS A 214 -14.20 -7.99 2.78
N PHE A 215 -14.42 -7.78 4.08
CA PHE A 215 -15.74 -7.75 4.70
C PHE A 215 -16.20 -6.32 5.05
N TYR A 216 -15.54 -5.31 4.46
CA TYR A 216 -15.97 -3.91 4.46
C TYR A 216 -16.10 -3.25 5.84
N CYS A 217 -15.24 -3.59 6.80
CA CYS A 217 -15.27 -3.02 8.15
C CYS A 217 -14.88 -1.53 8.24
N GLY A 218 -14.24 -0.96 7.22
CA GLY A 218 -13.80 0.44 7.21
C GLY A 218 -12.63 0.75 8.16
N GLN A 219 -11.95 -0.27 8.69
CA GLN A 219 -10.87 -0.12 9.67
C GLN A 219 -9.48 -0.34 9.07
N CYS A 220 -9.25 0.10 7.83
CA CYS A 220 -8.01 -0.18 7.11
C CYS A 220 -6.76 0.44 7.79
N ALA A 221 -6.91 1.54 8.53
CA ALA A 221 -5.83 2.14 9.32
C ALA A 221 -5.43 1.29 10.56
N ARG A 222 -6.18 0.25 10.89
CA ARG A 222 -5.88 -0.68 11.99
C ARG A 222 -5.20 -1.97 11.50
N SER A 223 -4.71 -1.96 10.25
CA SER A 223 -4.26 -3.13 9.48
C SER A 223 -5.33 -4.24 9.34
N CYS A 224 -5.28 -5.02 8.25
CA CYS A 224 -6.33 -6.01 7.99
C CYS A 224 -5.96 -7.38 8.56
N GLN A 225 -6.68 -7.84 9.58
CA GLN A 225 -6.43 -9.15 10.21
C GLN A 225 -6.72 -10.35 9.29
N VAL A 226 -7.49 -10.15 8.22
CA VAL A 226 -7.82 -11.20 7.24
C VAL A 226 -6.98 -11.10 5.97
N TYR A 227 -5.96 -10.23 5.95
CA TYR A 227 -5.05 -10.03 4.82
C TYR A 227 -5.75 -9.72 3.48
N ALA A 228 -6.94 -9.13 3.55
CA ALA A 228 -7.75 -8.84 2.37
C ALA A 228 -7.23 -7.63 1.59
N ASP A 229 -6.55 -6.68 2.23
CA ASP A 229 -5.76 -5.67 1.55
C ASP A 229 -4.34 -6.18 1.29
N PHE A 230 -3.61 -5.51 0.40
CA PHE A 230 -2.21 -5.87 0.17
C PHE A 230 -1.29 -5.16 1.17
N SER A 231 -0.53 -5.95 1.92
CA SER A 231 0.69 -5.59 2.63
C SER A 231 1.85 -6.46 2.12
N SER A 232 3.07 -5.92 2.12
CA SER A 232 4.29 -6.63 1.68
C SER A 232 4.95 -7.48 2.75
N GLY A 233 4.53 -7.30 4.01
CA GLY A 233 5.05 -8.00 5.19
C GLY A 233 4.26 -9.26 5.50
#